data_AF-A0A524EVZ8-F1
#
_entry.id   AF-A0A524EVZ8-F1
#
_cell.length_a   1.000
_cell.length_b   1.000
_cell.length_c   1.000
_cell.angle_alpha   90.00
_cell.angle_beta   90.00
_cell.angle_gamma   90.00
#
_symmetry.space_group_name_H-M   'P 1'
#
loop_
_entity.id
_entity.type
_entity.pdbx_description
1 polymer ?
#
loop_
_entity_poly.entity_id
_entity_poly.type
_entity_poly.pdbx_seq_one_letter_code
_entity_poly.pdbx_strand_id
1 'polypeptide(L)'
;MLKRNYLIILCGLPASGKSKFAREVKSILETSRNGAYARIVDPDRIRKKLYSGVFNYKKESIVRKRNLREIQSALKKGFIVISDDLNYYTSMRHDLKEVAVKLHLPYYIIHISTPVDQCITWNEKRGKPIPNEVIYNINQKFDLFNTYSWDTPFSSFNLSEVMNLRPKIEQLLKLIEQDIKLTLEQSVINKTQKIKNRYKEKLDQITRKIVNHYLKDLSDNSLITEILSLRKVFIKQNLDKEMSNSEIAQKFNYFLKMQLKREKFNSSH
;
A
#
# COMPACT_ATOMS: atom_id res chain seq x y z
N MET A 1 17.37 -7.12 2.23
CA MET A 1 15.90 -7.15 2.18
C MET A 1 15.38 -5.88 2.83
N LEU A 2 14.63 -5.03 2.12
CA LEU A 2 13.96 -3.87 2.74
C LEU A 2 13.01 -4.40 3.82
N LYS A 3 13.39 -4.30 5.10
CA LYS A 3 12.47 -4.45 6.23
C LYS A 3 11.45 -3.32 6.12
N ARG A 4 10.37 -3.54 5.35
CA ARG A 4 9.29 -2.56 5.26
C ARG A 4 8.55 -2.57 6.58
N ASN A 5 8.59 -1.43 7.25
CA ASN A 5 7.69 -1.18 8.34
C ASN A 5 6.30 -0.82 7.83
N TYR A 6 5.32 -0.91 8.71
CA TYR A 6 3.91 -0.69 8.43
C TYR A 6 3.20 -0.23 9.71
N LEU A 7 1.97 0.23 9.56
CA LEU A 7 1.12 0.69 10.66
C LEU A 7 0.01 -0.31 10.96
N ILE A 8 -0.05 -0.83 12.18
CA ILE A 8 -1.21 -1.55 12.71
C ILE A 8 -2.10 -0.55 13.45
N ILE A 9 -3.36 -0.47 13.06
CA ILE A 9 -4.39 0.38 13.67
C ILE A 9 -5.32 -0.53 14.47
N LEU A 10 -5.19 -0.56 15.80
CA LEU A 10 -6.15 -1.28 16.63
C LEU A 10 -7.42 -0.44 16.77
N CYS A 11 -8.58 -1.07 16.73
CA CYS A 11 -9.85 -0.43 17.05
C CYS A 11 -10.75 -1.39 17.84
N GLY A 12 -11.59 -0.84 18.72
CA GLY A 12 -12.48 -1.64 19.56
C GLY A 12 -12.84 -0.94 20.87
N LEU A 13 -13.83 -1.48 21.58
CA LEU A 13 -14.38 -0.89 22.80
C LEU A 13 -13.34 -0.74 23.92
N PRO A 14 -13.52 0.20 24.88
CA PRO A 14 -12.75 0.17 26.12
C PRO A 14 -12.85 -1.19 26.79
N ALA A 15 -11.81 -1.60 27.52
CA ALA A 15 -11.65 -2.97 28.05
C ALA A 15 -11.54 -4.10 27.03
N SER A 16 -11.74 -3.94 25.73
CA SER A 16 -11.79 -5.09 24.79
C SER A 16 -10.49 -5.89 24.65
N GLY A 17 -9.39 -5.49 25.30
CA GLY A 17 -8.12 -6.21 25.28
C GLY A 17 -7.10 -5.71 24.25
N LYS A 18 -7.35 -4.57 23.58
CA LYS A 18 -6.42 -3.94 22.62
C LYS A 18 -4.98 -3.83 23.15
N SER A 19 -4.77 -3.31 24.36
CA SER A 19 -3.42 -3.18 24.91
C SER A 19 -2.75 -4.52 25.25
N LYS A 20 -3.52 -5.58 25.49
CA LYS A 20 -2.99 -6.96 25.60
C LYS A 20 -2.56 -7.45 24.23
N PHE A 21 -3.42 -7.27 23.23
CA PHE A 21 -3.14 -7.59 21.83
C PHE A 21 -1.88 -6.87 21.31
N ALA A 22 -1.78 -5.55 21.51
CA ALA A 22 -0.65 -4.74 21.08
C ALA A 22 0.69 -5.23 21.66
N ARG A 23 0.71 -5.58 22.96
CA ARG A 23 1.90 -6.11 23.63
C ARG A 23 2.31 -7.47 23.11
N GLU A 24 1.35 -8.35 22.85
CA GLU A 24 1.64 -9.67 22.29
C GLU A 24 2.16 -9.56 20.84
N VAL A 25 1.55 -8.72 19.99
CA VAL A 25 2.07 -8.39 18.66
C VAL A 25 3.51 -7.90 18.74
N LYS A 26 3.79 -6.92 19.61
CA LYS A 26 5.14 -6.39 19.81
C LYS A 26 6.12 -7.48 20.24
N SER A 27 5.74 -8.29 21.23
CA SER A 27 6.55 -9.40 21.75
C SER A 27 6.94 -10.40 20.65
N ILE A 28 5.98 -10.82 19.82
CA ILE A 28 6.22 -11.77 18.73
C ILE A 28 7.15 -11.16 17.67
N LEU A 29 6.90 -9.91 17.27
CA LEU A 29 7.73 -9.20 16.29
C LEU A 29 9.20 -9.08 16.74
N GLU A 30 9.41 -8.73 18.01
CA GLU A 30 10.75 -8.53 18.57
C GLU A 30 11.47 -9.86 18.88
N THR A 31 10.74 -10.94 19.18
CA THR A 31 11.33 -12.26 19.47
C THR A 31 11.56 -13.10 18.21
N SER A 32 10.95 -12.74 17.07
CA SER A 32 11.13 -13.45 15.80
C SER A 32 12.60 -13.46 15.34
N ARG A 33 13.03 -14.48 14.57
CA ARG A 33 14.43 -14.63 14.07
C ARG A 33 14.97 -13.39 13.34
N ASN A 34 14.10 -12.57 12.78
CA ASN A 34 14.45 -11.36 12.05
C ASN A 34 14.40 -10.10 12.92
N GLY A 35 13.97 -10.16 14.19
CA GLY A 35 13.97 -9.05 15.16
C GLY A 35 13.46 -7.74 14.57
N ALA A 36 12.14 -7.62 14.40
CA ALA A 36 11.54 -6.38 13.94
C ALA A 36 11.32 -5.43 15.12
N TYR A 37 11.78 -4.19 14.99
CA TYR A 37 11.57 -3.18 16.02
C TYR A 37 10.13 -2.66 15.95
N ALA A 38 9.34 -2.95 16.99
CA ALA A 38 7.95 -2.55 17.07
C ALA A 38 7.72 -1.49 18.16
N ARG A 39 6.90 -0.48 17.85
CA ARG A 39 6.56 0.60 18.78
C ARG A 39 5.06 0.68 18.98
N ILE A 40 4.61 0.51 20.22
CA ILE A 40 3.23 0.80 20.60
C ILE A 40 3.13 2.30 20.91
N VAL A 41 2.21 2.98 20.26
CA VAL A 41 1.84 4.36 20.56
C VAL A 41 0.43 4.37 21.11
N ASP A 42 0.29 4.94 22.30
CA ASP A 42 -0.93 4.95 23.11
C ASP A 42 -1.16 6.39 23.60
N PRO A 43 -2.27 7.04 23.21
CA PRO A 43 -2.55 8.40 23.61
C PRO A 43 -2.78 8.55 25.11
N ASP A 44 -3.16 7.50 25.86
CA ASP A 44 -3.28 7.60 27.32
C ASP A 44 -1.94 7.92 27.99
N ARG A 45 -0.82 7.48 27.40
CA ARG A 45 0.52 7.87 27.87
C ARG A 45 0.79 9.35 27.65
N ILE A 46 0.28 9.89 26.55
CA ILE A 46 0.38 11.31 26.23
C ILE A 46 -0.52 12.12 27.16
N ARG A 47 -1.77 11.66 27.39
CA ARG A 47 -2.71 12.25 28.36
C ARG A 47 -2.04 12.33 29.73
N LYS A 48 -1.52 11.23 30.27
CA LYS A 48 -0.84 11.21 31.59
C LYS A 48 0.33 12.20 31.71
N LYS A 49 1.06 12.46 30.63
CA LYS A 49 2.16 13.44 30.61
C LYS A 49 1.66 14.90 30.51
N LEU A 50 0.54 15.13 29.84
CA LEU A 50 -0.01 16.47 29.59
C LEU A 50 -0.99 16.95 30.66
N TYR A 51 -1.63 16.02 31.36
CA TYR A 51 -2.56 16.29 32.44
C TYR A 51 -1.94 15.83 33.75
N SER A 52 -1.64 16.77 34.63
CA SER A 52 -1.32 16.54 36.05
C SER A 52 -2.58 16.15 36.85
N GLY A 53 -3.40 15.24 36.31
CA GLY A 53 -4.58 14.67 36.98
C GLY A 53 -5.96 15.23 36.59
N VAL A 54 -6.06 16.35 35.86
CA VAL A 54 -7.36 16.95 35.49
C VAL A 54 -7.64 16.82 33.99
N PHE A 55 -8.68 16.07 33.62
CA PHE A 55 -9.16 15.94 32.24
C PHE A 55 -9.64 17.29 31.70
N ASN A 56 -9.18 17.70 30.52
CA ASN A 56 -9.62 18.94 29.88
C ASN A 56 -9.81 18.72 28.37
N TYR A 57 -11.08 18.78 27.93
CA TYR A 57 -11.48 18.54 26.54
C TYR A 57 -10.74 19.42 25.51
N LYS A 58 -10.36 20.65 25.87
CA LYS A 58 -9.59 21.55 24.99
C LYS A 58 -8.18 21.01 24.65
N LYS A 59 -7.64 20.12 25.49
CA LYS A 59 -6.33 19.51 25.30
C LYS A 59 -6.40 18.19 24.52
N GLU A 60 -7.59 17.65 24.21
CA GLU A 60 -7.72 16.39 23.47
C GLU A 60 -7.29 16.51 22.00
N SER A 61 -7.50 17.68 21.39
CA SER A 61 -6.94 18.02 20.08
C SER A 61 -5.41 17.98 20.09
N ILE A 62 -4.78 18.43 21.18
CA ILE A 62 -3.32 18.42 21.37
C ILE A 62 -2.84 16.98 21.53
N VAL A 63 -3.53 16.16 22.33
CA VAL A 63 -3.24 14.73 22.50
C VAL A 63 -3.28 14.02 21.15
N ARG A 64 -4.36 14.19 20.37
CA ARG A 64 -4.52 13.60 19.04
C ARG A 64 -3.39 14.02 18.09
N LYS A 65 -3.10 15.33 18.01
CA LYS A 65 -2.01 15.85 17.16
C LYS A 65 -0.65 15.29 17.56
N ARG A 66 -0.38 15.15 18.86
CA ARG A 66 0.87 14.57 19.37
C ARG A 66 0.94 13.06 19.10
N ASN A 67 -0.15 12.33 19.26
CA ASN A 67 -0.26 10.90 18.95
C ASN A 67 0.10 10.63 17.48
N LEU A 68 -0.53 11.36 16.55
CA LEU A 68 -0.24 11.26 15.12
C LEU A 68 1.23 11.57 14.78
N ARG A 69 1.81 12.59 15.43
CA ARG A 69 3.23 12.94 15.27
C ARG A 69 4.17 11.85 15.79
N GLU A 70 3.87 11.25 16.94
CA GLU A 70 4.67 10.15 17.50
C GLU A 70 4.63 8.92 16.60
N ILE A 71 3.45 8.58 16.06
CA ILE A 71 3.27 7.51 15.06
C ILE A 71 4.09 7.82 13.80
N GLN A 72 3.93 9.01 13.23
CA GLN A 72 4.65 9.41 12.02
C GLN A 72 6.18 9.38 12.22
N SER A 73 6.67 9.86 13.36
CA SER A 73 8.11 9.86 13.67
C SER A 73 8.65 8.44 13.83
N ALA A 74 7.92 7.54 14.49
CA ALA A 74 8.32 6.15 14.64
C ALA A 74 8.34 5.41 13.29
N LEU A 75 7.33 5.63 12.44
CA LEU A 75 7.30 5.09 11.08
C LEU A 75 8.49 5.61 10.24
N LYS A 76 8.81 6.91 10.30
CA LYS A 76 9.97 7.46 9.58
C LYS A 76 11.31 6.87 10.04
N LYS A 77 11.39 6.40 11.29
CA LYS A 77 12.57 5.72 11.85
C LYS A 77 12.63 4.23 11.52
N GLY A 78 11.69 3.69 10.75
CA GLY A 78 11.68 2.29 10.34
C GLY A 78 11.06 1.33 11.36
N PHE A 79 10.39 1.83 12.41
CA PHE A 79 9.65 0.95 13.33
C PHE A 79 8.35 0.48 12.71
N ILE A 80 7.95 -0.76 12.97
CA ILE A 80 6.55 -1.19 12.86
C ILE A 80 5.80 -0.49 13.98
N VAL A 81 4.71 0.20 13.68
CA VAL A 81 3.97 0.96 14.68
C VAL A 81 2.62 0.33 14.93
N ILE A 82 2.25 0.21 16.20
CA ILE A 82 0.93 -0.26 16.65
C ILE A 82 0.25 0.92 17.34
N SER A 83 -0.81 1.44 16.73
CA SER A 83 -1.67 2.45 17.36
C SER A 83 -2.65 1.74 18.30
N ASP A 84 -2.39 1.80 19.59
CA ASP A 84 -3.24 1.25 20.65
C ASP A 84 -4.16 2.35 21.19
N ASP A 85 -5.29 2.55 20.51
CA ASP A 85 -6.35 3.49 20.92
C ASP A 85 -7.72 2.90 20.57
N LEU A 86 -8.82 3.54 20.99
CA LEU A 86 -10.17 3.10 20.69
C LEU A 86 -10.47 3.08 19.20
N ASN A 87 -10.08 4.12 18.47
CA ASN A 87 -10.28 4.29 17.02
C ASN A 87 -11.70 3.90 16.53
N TYR A 88 -12.71 4.28 17.32
CA TYR A 88 -14.10 3.85 17.13
C TYR A 88 -14.84 4.68 16.07
N TYR A 89 -14.39 5.90 15.79
CA TYR A 89 -14.87 6.68 14.64
C TYR A 89 -14.04 6.39 13.39
N THR A 90 -14.69 6.31 12.23
CA THR A 90 -14.04 6.22 10.92
C THR A 90 -13.07 7.37 10.70
N SER A 91 -13.40 8.59 11.14
CA SER A 91 -12.51 9.75 11.02
C SER A 91 -11.21 9.61 11.83
N MET A 92 -11.20 8.86 12.94
CA MET A 92 -9.97 8.57 13.70
C MET A 92 -9.09 7.58 12.94
N ARG A 93 -9.70 6.53 12.36
CA ARG A 93 -8.99 5.56 11.51
C ARG A 93 -8.45 6.21 10.24
N HIS A 94 -9.19 7.16 9.66
CA HIS A 94 -8.78 7.94 8.50
C HIS A 94 -7.48 8.72 8.76
N ASP A 95 -7.38 9.46 9.86
CA ASP A 95 -6.17 10.23 10.19
C ASP A 95 -4.92 9.33 10.27
N LEU A 96 -5.07 8.13 10.84
CA LEU A 96 -3.99 7.14 10.96
C LEU A 96 -3.61 6.56 9.60
N LYS A 97 -4.60 6.20 8.77
CA LYS A 97 -4.40 5.81 7.38
C LYS A 97 -3.62 6.89 6.63
N GLU A 98 -4.01 8.15 6.73
CA GLU A 98 -3.33 9.24 6.02
C GLU A 98 -1.85 9.32 6.37
N VAL A 99 -1.47 9.09 7.63
CA VAL A 99 -0.07 9.06 8.04
C VAL A 99 0.71 7.98 7.29
N ALA A 100 0.16 6.77 7.17
CA ALA A 100 0.78 5.66 6.45
C ALA A 100 0.86 5.96 4.94
N VAL A 101 -0.24 6.43 4.34
CA VAL A 101 -0.31 6.79 2.91
C VAL A 101 0.70 7.88 2.54
N LYS A 102 0.82 8.94 3.35
CA LYS A 102 1.80 10.03 3.15
C LYS A 102 3.25 9.54 3.21
N LEU A 103 3.51 8.41 3.86
CA LEU A 103 4.83 7.79 3.95
C LEU A 103 5.01 6.63 2.95
N HIS A 104 4.02 6.36 2.10
CA HIS A 104 3.98 5.21 1.20
C HIS A 104 4.18 3.86 1.92
N LEU A 105 3.62 3.73 3.12
CA LEU A 105 3.68 2.52 3.93
C LEU A 105 2.33 1.81 3.96
N PRO A 106 2.32 0.46 4.02
CA PRO A 106 1.11 -0.31 4.28
C PRO A 106 0.52 0.01 5.66
N TYR A 107 -0.79 -0.17 5.79
CA TYR A 107 -1.49 -0.11 7.06
C TYR A 107 -2.51 -1.25 7.17
N TYR A 108 -2.80 -1.67 8.39
CA TYR A 108 -3.71 -2.77 8.69
C TYR A 108 -4.62 -2.40 9.84
N ILE A 109 -5.93 -2.30 9.58
CA ILE A 109 -6.93 -2.11 10.63
C ILE A 109 -7.23 -3.46 11.26
N ILE A 110 -7.01 -3.58 12.56
CA ILE A 110 -7.30 -4.79 13.34
C ILE A 110 -8.40 -4.46 14.34
N HIS A 111 -9.54 -5.11 14.18
CA HIS A 111 -10.70 -4.90 15.04
C HIS A 111 -10.69 -5.89 16.20
N ILE A 112 -10.69 -5.38 17.42
CA ILE A 112 -10.84 -6.18 18.64
C ILE A 112 -12.32 -6.16 19.02
N SER A 113 -13.04 -7.15 18.50
CA SER A 113 -14.51 -7.26 18.46
C SER A 113 -15.10 -7.94 19.70
N THR A 114 -14.43 -7.83 20.85
CA THR A 114 -14.94 -8.42 22.10
C THR A 114 -16.31 -7.81 22.45
N PRO A 115 -17.33 -8.66 22.74
CA PRO A 115 -18.67 -8.19 23.07
C PRO A 115 -18.70 -7.19 24.22
N VAL A 116 -19.65 -6.26 24.17
CA VAL A 116 -19.79 -5.19 25.18
C VAL A 116 -19.91 -5.76 26.59
N ASP A 117 -20.71 -6.82 26.79
CA ASP A 117 -20.91 -7.44 28.12
C ASP A 117 -19.61 -8.02 28.69
N GLN A 118 -18.78 -8.61 27.82
CA GLN A 118 -17.48 -9.09 28.22
C GLN A 118 -16.53 -7.92 28.54
N CYS A 119 -16.61 -6.83 27.78
CA CYS A 119 -15.86 -5.61 28.07
C CYS A 119 -16.24 -5.01 29.43
N ILE A 120 -17.53 -5.03 29.79
CA ILE A 120 -18.01 -4.62 31.13
C ILE A 120 -17.41 -5.53 32.21
N THR A 121 -17.52 -6.85 32.04
CA THR A 121 -16.95 -7.82 33.00
C THR A 121 -15.43 -7.63 33.20
N TRP A 122 -14.70 -7.34 32.12
CA TRP A 122 -13.26 -7.05 32.20
C TRP A 122 -12.97 -5.64 32.74
N ASN A 123 -13.90 -4.70 32.59
CA ASN A 123 -13.84 -3.38 33.19
C ASN A 123 -13.95 -3.42 34.72
N GLU A 124 -14.80 -4.27 35.26
CA GLU A 124 -14.96 -4.39 36.71
C GLU A 124 -13.71 -4.98 37.38
N LYS A 125 -12.97 -5.83 36.65
CA LYS A 125 -11.78 -6.52 37.14
C LYS A 125 -10.47 -5.73 36.98
N ARG A 126 -10.48 -4.55 36.34
CA ARG A 126 -9.25 -3.74 36.19
C ARG A 126 -9.03 -2.87 37.43
N GLY A 127 -7.76 -2.61 37.75
CA GLY A 127 -7.41 -1.78 38.91
C GLY A 127 -7.88 -0.32 38.85
N LYS A 128 -8.26 0.19 37.66
CA LYS A 128 -8.88 1.51 37.48
C LYS A 128 -10.06 1.40 36.49
N PRO A 129 -11.24 0.96 36.95
CA PRO A 129 -12.44 0.88 36.11
C PRO A 129 -12.84 2.26 35.60
N ILE A 130 -13.49 2.30 34.44
CA ILE A 130 -14.24 3.48 33.99
C ILE A 130 -15.73 3.22 34.23
N PRO A 131 -16.60 4.25 34.29
CA PRO A 131 -18.04 4.02 34.41
C PRO A 131 -18.55 3.16 33.24
N ASN A 132 -19.41 2.17 33.54
CA ASN A 132 -19.92 1.22 32.54
C ASN A 132 -20.70 1.95 31.43
N GLU A 133 -21.37 3.05 31.78
CA GLU A 133 -22.08 3.94 30.85
C GLU A 133 -21.17 4.48 29.75
N VAL A 134 -19.88 4.72 30.05
CA VAL A 134 -18.91 5.17 29.03
C VAL A 134 -18.70 4.08 27.98
N ILE A 135 -18.64 2.81 28.39
CA ILE A 135 -18.45 1.69 27.48
C ILE A 135 -19.70 1.50 26.61
N TYR A 136 -20.89 1.53 27.20
CA TYR A 136 -22.15 1.48 26.47
C TYR A 136 -22.28 2.64 25.48
N ASN A 137 -21.99 3.86 25.91
CA ASN A 137 -22.04 5.05 25.05
C ASN A 137 -21.07 4.96 23.86
N ILE A 138 -19.86 4.43 24.07
CA ILE A 138 -18.91 4.21 22.98
C ILE A 138 -19.40 3.10 22.04
N ASN A 139 -19.99 2.01 22.58
CA ASN A 139 -20.55 0.94 21.77
C ASN A 139 -21.67 1.44 20.83
N GLN A 140 -22.57 2.27 21.34
CA GLN A 140 -23.64 2.87 20.54
C GLN A 140 -23.12 3.86 19.47
N LYS A 141 -21.96 4.49 19.71
CA LYS A 141 -21.32 5.46 18.81
C LYS A 141 -20.26 4.85 17.89
N PHE A 142 -20.06 3.53 17.93
CA PHE A 142 -19.01 2.88 17.16
C PHE A 142 -19.39 2.86 15.67
N ASP A 143 -18.59 3.48 14.82
CA ASP A 143 -18.83 3.50 13.38
C ASP A 143 -18.56 2.12 12.77
N LEU A 144 -19.56 1.56 12.09
CA LEU A 144 -19.46 0.29 11.38
C LEU A 144 -18.49 0.37 10.19
N PHE A 145 -17.87 -0.75 9.85
CA PHE A 145 -16.79 -0.83 8.85
C PHE A 145 -17.25 -0.97 7.39
N ASN A 146 -18.52 -0.71 7.09
CA ASN A 146 -19.14 -0.99 5.80
C ASN A 146 -19.32 0.26 4.91
N THR A 147 -18.99 1.45 5.40
CA THR A 147 -19.17 2.69 4.63
C THR A 147 -18.08 2.90 3.59
N TYR A 148 -16.83 2.53 3.89
CA TYR A 148 -15.69 2.77 2.99
C TYR A 148 -14.80 1.53 2.88
N SER A 149 -14.44 1.16 1.64
CA SER A 149 -13.57 0.01 1.36
C SER A 149 -12.20 0.09 2.05
N TRP A 150 -11.67 1.30 2.25
CA TRP A 150 -10.38 1.50 2.93
C TRP A 150 -10.44 1.27 4.44
N ASP A 151 -11.65 1.29 5.02
CA ASP A 151 -11.90 1.22 6.46
C ASP A 151 -12.28 -0.19 6.93
N THR A 152 -12.35 -1.15 6.01
CA THR A 152 -12.63 -2.55 6.34
C THR A 152 -11.46 -3.16 7.14
N PRO A 153 -11.71 -3.81 8.30
CA PRO A 153 -10.69 -4.49 9.07
C PRO A 153 -10.01 -5.57 8.23
N PHE A 154 -8.68 -5.56 8.26
CA PHE A 154 -7.88 -6.65 7.70
C PHE A 154 -8.12 -7.96 8.47
N SER A 155 -8.37 -7.87 9.78
CA SER A 155 -8.78 -8.99 10.62
C SER A 155 -9.57 -8.51 11.84
N SER A 156 -10.45 -9.36 12.34
CA SER A 156 -11.22 -9.14 13.56
C SER A 156 -10.97 -10.25 14.57
N PHE A 157 -10.86 -9.91 15.85
CA PHE A 157 -10.63 -10.84 16.94
C PHE A 157 -11.62 -10.62 18.07
N ASN A 158 -12.48 -11.62 18.32
CA ASN A 158 -13.20 -11.69 19.59
C ASN A 158 -12.29 -12.33 20.65
N LEU A 159 -11.67 -11.50 21.49
CA LEU A 159 -10.75 -12.00 22.52
C LEU A 159 -11.43 -12.80 23.65
N SER A 160 -12.76 -12.81 23.75
CA SER A 160 -13.47 -13.66 24.71
C SER A 160 -13.49 -15.13 24.29
N GLU A 161 -13.36 -15.40 23.00
CA GLU A 161 -13.38 -16.75 22.41
C GLU A 161 -11.97 -17.29 22.12
N VAL A 162 -10.94 -16.45 22.30
CA VAL A 162 -9.56 -16.81 22.01
C VAL A 162 -8.89 -17.39 23.27
N MET A 163 -8.78 -18.71 23.32
CA MET A 163 -8.03 -19.40 24.38
C MET A 163 -6.53 -19.05 24.35
N ASN A 164 -5.90 -19.14 23.18
CA ASN A 164 -4.47 -18.87 22.97
C ASN A 164 -4.28 -17.75 21.95
N LEU A 165 -3.88 -16.58 22.44
CA LEU A 165 -3.75 -15.37 21.61
C LEU A 165 -2.52 -15.42 20.69
N ARG A 166 -1.41 -15.97 21.17
CA ARG A 166 -0.13 -15.94 20.45
C ARG A 166 -0.18 -16.60 19.07
N PRO A 167 -0.70 -17.84 18.89
CA PRO A 167 -0.76 -18.46 17.55
C PRO A 167 -1.65 -17.69 16.58
N LYS A 168 -2.73 -17.06 17.07
CA LYS A 168 -3.62 -16.23 16.25
C LYS A 168 -2.92 -14.96 15.76
N ILE A 169 -2.08 -14.35 16.59
CA ILE A 169 -1.28 -13.20 16.19
C ILE A 169 -0.14 -13.61 15.24
N GLU A 170 0.52 -14.75 15.48
CA GLU A 170 1.53 -15.28 14.54
C GLU A 170 0.93 -15.52 13.15
N GLN A 171 -0.28 -16.09 13.09
CA GLN A 171 -1.03 -16.23 11.85
C GLN A 171 -1.34 -14.87 11.19
N LEU A 172 -1.82 -13.89 11.96
CA LEU A 172 -2.06 -12.54 11.46
C LEU A 172 -0.81 -11.91 10.85
N LEU A 173 0.32 -11.98 11.56
CA LEU A 173 1.57 -11.39 11.09
C LEU A 173 2.06 -12.06 9.80
N LYS A 174 1.88 -13.38 9.67
CA LYS A 174 2.15 -14.10 8.42
C LYS A 174 1.28 -13.62 7.26
N LEU A 175 -0.01 -13.38 7.50
CA LEU A 175 -0.93 -12.83 6.49
C LEU A 175 -0.51 -11.42 6.06
N ILE A 176 -0.12 -10.57 7.02
CA ILE A 176 0.41 -9.23 6.73
C ILE A 176 1.68 -9.32 5.87
N GLU A 177 2.63 -10.19 6.22
CA GLU A 177 3.85 -10.37 5.42
C GLU A 177 3.55 -10.83 3.99
N GLN A 178 2.59 -11.73 3.81
CA GLN A 178 2.13 -12.19 2.49
C GLN A 178 1.51 -11.06 1.68
N ASP A 179 0.63 -10.26 2.29
CA ASP A 179 -0.02 -9.11 1.65
C ASP A 179 1.01 -8.06 1.17
N ILE A 180 2.01 -7.76 2.01
CA ILE A 180 3.12 -6.86 1.66
C ILE A 180 3.90 -7.41 0.46
N LYS A 181 4.19 -8.71 0.45
CA LYS A 181 4.92 -9.38 -0.63
C LYS A 181 4.14 -9.32 -1.95
N LEU A 182 2.85 -9.66 -1.93
CA LEU A 182 1.99 -9.61 -3.12
C LEU A 182 1.89 -8.19 -3.69
N THR A 183 1.71 -7.19 -2.82
CA THR A 183 1.65 -5.78 -3.22
C THR A 183 2.96 -5.33 -3.88
N LEU A 184 4.10 -5.78 -3.35
CA LEU A 184 5.42 -5.51 -3.93
C LEU A 184 5.57 -6.13 -5.31
N GLU A 185 5.25 -7.41 -5.46
CA GLU A 185 5.33 -8.13 -6.74
C GLU A 185 4.45 -7.47 -7.81
N GLN A 186 3.21 -7.12 -7.46
CA GLN A 186 2.30 -6.42 -8.36
C GLN A 186 2.84 -5.05 -8.78
N SER A 187 3.46 -4.32 -7.86
CA SER A 187 4.05 -3.00 -8.17
C SER A 187 5.21 -3.10 -9.18
N VAL A 188 6.02 -4.17 -9.10
CA VAL A 188 7.10 -4.43 -10.06
C VAL A 188 6.50 -4.78 -11.42
N ILE A 189 5.52 -5.69 -11.47
CA ILE A 189 4.84 -6.08 -12.72
C ILE A 189 4.22 -4.85 -13.41
N ASN A 190 3.50 -4.02 -12.66
CA ASN A 190 2.87 -2.81 -13.19
C ASN A 190 3.90 -1.81 -13.72
N LYS A 191 5.05 -1.65 -13.04
CA LYS A 191 6.14 -0.78 -13.51
C LYS A 191 6.74 -1.30 -14.82
N THR A 192 7.01 -2.60 -14.91
CA THR A 192 7.54 -3.25 -16.12
C THR A 192 6.56 -3.11 -17.29
N GLN A 193 5.27 -3.35 -17.06
CA GLN A 193 4.24 -3.19 -18.08
C GLN A 193 4.15 -1.74 -18.59
N LYS A 194 4.22 -0.76 -17.67
CA LYS A 194 4.22 0.66 -18.02
C LYS A 194 5.43 1.05 -18.89
N ILE A 195 6.62 0.52 -18.58
CA ILE A 195 7.84 0.74 -19.37
C ILE A 195 7.68 0.13 -20.76
N LYS A 196 7.21 -1.11 -20.86
CA LYS A 196 6.95 -1.78 -22.15
C LYS A 196 5.95 -1.00 -23.01
N ASN A 197 4.85 -0.53 -22.43
CA ASN A 197 3.85 0.27 -23.16
C ASN A 197 4.45 1.57 -23.70
N ARG A 198 5.22 2.28 -22.88
CA ARG A 198 5.92 3.51 -23.31
C ARG A 198 6.92 3.25 -24.44
N TYR A 199 7.63 2.13 -24.40
CA TYR A 199 8.54 1.73 -25.48
C TYR A 199 7.77 1.44 -26.78
N LYS A 200 6.67 0.69 -26.72
CA LYS A 200 5.82 0.39 -27.87
C LYS A 200 5.29 1.66 -28.54
N GLU A 201 4.79 2.62 -27.75
CA GLU A 201 4.35 3.93 -28.25
C GLU A 201 5.48 4.68 -28.96
N LYS A 202 6.67 4.70 -28.37
CA LYS A 202 7.85 5.36 -28.94
C LYS A 202 8.28 4.71 -30.26
N LEU A 203 8.32 3.38 -30.33
CA LEU A 203 8.64 2.61 -31.54
C LEU A 203 7.66 2.93 -32.66
N ASP A 204 6.37 2.96 -32.35
CA ASP A 204 5.32 3.34 -33.30
C ASP A 204 5.52 4.77 -33.83
N GLN A 205 5.70 5.75 -32.92
CA GLN A 205 5.83 7.15 -33.28
C GLN A 205 7.04 7.43 -34.18
N ILE A 206 8.22 6.89 -33.84
CA ILE A 206 9.45 7.14 -34.60
C ILE A 206 9.35 6.52 -35.99
N THR A 207 8.93 5.25 -36.07
CA THR A 207 8.79 4.56 -37.37
C THR A 207 7.74 5.24 -38.26
N ARG A 208 6.62 5.72 -37.68
CA ARG A 208 5.59 6.47 -38.41
C ARG A 208 6.14 7.79 -38.96
N LYS A 209 6.89 8.54 -38.15
CA LYS A 209 7.54 9.80 -38.61
C LYS A 209 8.47 9.56 -39.79
N ILE A 210 9.27 8.48 -39.73
CA ILE A 210 10.19 8.12 -40.82
C ILE A 210 9.40 7.73 -42.08
N VAL A 211 8.38 6.87 -41.95
CA VAL A 211 7.52 6.52 -43.10
C VAL A 211 6.90 7.77 -43.72
N ASN A 212 6.30 8.66 -42.93
CA ASN A 212 5.71 9.91 -43.45
C ASN A 212 6.72 10.76 -44.24
N HIS A 213 8.00 10.75 -43.85
CA HIS A 213 9.05 11.43 -44.61
C HIS A 213 9.34 10.74 -45.95
N TYR A 214 9.42 9.40 -45.97
CA TYR A 214 9.58 8.63 -47.21
C TYR A 214 8.40 8.80 -48.17
N LEU A 215 7.17 8.90 -47.66
CA LEU A 215 5.96 8.98 -48.48
C LEU A 215 5.65 10.39 -49.02
N LYS A 216 6.33 11.44 -48.53
CA LYS A 216 5.93 12.85 -48.73
C LYS A 216 5.83 13.26 -50.20
N ASP A 217 6.68 12.68 -51.06
CA ASP A 217 6.78 13.03 -52.49
C ASP A 217 6.68 11.78 -53.38
N LEU A 218 6.01 10.72 -52.89
CA LEU A 218 6.00 9.40 -53.52
C LEU A 218 4.62 9.11 -54.12
N SER A 219 4.56 8.87 -55.44
CA SER A 219 3.31 8.62 -56.19
C SER A 219 3.08 7.15 -56.56
N ASP A 220 4.08 6.28 -56.34
CA ASP A 220 3.98 4.85 -56.61
C ASP A 220 3.22 4.11 -55.50
N ASN A 221 1.96 3.77 -55.78
CA ASN A 221 1.08 3.05 -54.85
C ASN A 221 1.64 1.68 -54.44
N SER A 222 2.42 1.01 -55.28
CA SER A 222 3.05 -0.27 -54.95
C SER A 222 4.11 -0.07 -53.85
N LEU A 223 5.01 0.89 -54.06
CA LEU A 223 6.08 1.21 -53.11
C LEU A 223 5.55 1.76 -51.77
N ILE A 224 4.47 2.57 -51.82
CA ILE A 224 3.79 3.04 -50.60
C ILE A 224 3.30 1.84 -49.78
N THR A 225 2.63 0.88 -50.43
CA THR A 225 2.10 -0.33 -49.77
C THR A 225 3.22 -1.17 -49.18
N GLU A 226 4.32 -1.33 -49.93
CA GLU A 226 5.51 -2.07 -49.49
C GLU A 226 6.13 -1.43 -48.23
N ILE A 227 6.40 -0.12 -48.23
CA ILE A 227 6.96 0.59 -47.07
C ILE A 227 6.08 0.44 -45.82
N LEU A 228 4.76 0.54 -45.98
CA LEU A 228 3.82 0.33 -44.88
C LEU A 228 3.85 -1.10 -44.35
N SER A 229 4.00 -2.09 -45.23
CA SER A 229 4.16 -3.50 -44.85
C SER A 229 5.46 -3.76 -44.09
N LEU A 230 6.58 -3.20 -44.58
CA LEU A 230 7.91 -3.29 -43.98
C LEU A 230 7.92 -2.63 -42.60
N ARG A 231 7.22 -1.51 -42.41
CA ARG A 231 7.01 -0.91 -41.09
C ARG A 231 6.33 -1.89 -40.13
N LYS A 232 5.25 -2.56 -40.55
CA LYS A 232 4.55 -3.54 -39.71
C LYS A 232 5.48 -4.69 -39.30
N VAL A 233 6.28 -5.20 -40.25
CA VAL A 233 7.28 -6.25 -40.00
C VAL A 233 8.32 -5.78 -38.99
N PHE A 234 8.90 -4.59 -39.21
CA PHE A 234 9.92 -4.04 -38.32
C PHE A 234 9.39 -3.82 -36.90
N ILE A 235 8.18 -3.26 -36.75
CA ILE A 235 7.58 -3.09 -35.42
C ILE A 235 7.45 -4.45 -34.75
N LYS A 236 6.84 -5.44 -35.42
CA LYS A 236 6.64 -6.78 -34.87
C LYS A 236 7.94 -7.44 -34.41
N GLN A 237 9.02 -7.31 -35.18
CA GLN A 237 10.34 -7.87 -34.86
C GLN A 237 11.06 -7.17 -33.69
N ASN A 238 10.59 -5.99 -33.28
CA ASN A 238 11.27 -5.14 -32.30
C ASN A 238 10.37 -4.74 -31.11
N LEU A 239 9.18 -5.36 -30.95
CA LEU A 239 8.24 -5.09 -29.85
C LEU A 239 8.82 -5.40 -28.47
N ASP A 240 9.66 -6.43 -28.37
CA ASP A 240 10.23 -6.93 -27.11
C ASP A 240 11.69 -6.51 -26.90
N LYS A 241 12.23 -5.64 -27.76
CA LYS A 241 13.60 -5.10 -27.61
C LYS A 241 13.56 -3.79 -26.83
N GLU A 242 14.72 -3.36 -26.35
CA GLU A 242 14.89 -2.02 -25.79
C GLU A 242 15.92 -1.25 -26.62
N MET A 243 15.50 -0.08 -27.13
CA MET A 243 16.34 0.76 -27.98
C MET A 243 16.07 2.24 -27.68
N SER A 244 17.13 3.04 -27.73
CA SER A 244 17.05 4.51 -27.70
C SER A 244 16.33 5.05 -28.94
N ASN A 245 15.94 6.33 -28.91
CA ASN A 245 15.26 6.95 -30.05
C ASN A 245 16.14 6.92 -31.31
N SER A 246 17.43 7.20 -31.13
CA SER A 246 18.42 7.20 -32.21
C SER A 246 18.57 5.80 -32.82
N GLU A 247 18.70 4.77 -31.99
CA GLU A 247 18.85 3.39 -32.46
C GLU A 247 17.62 2.90 -33.24
N ILE A 248 16.40 3.21 -32.78
CA ILE A 248 15.18 2.88 -33.52
C ILE A 248 15.22 3.54 -34.90
N ALA A 249 15.55 4.83 -34.95
CA ALA A 249 15.60 5.57 -36.21
C ALA A 249 16.68 5.01 -37.15
N GLN A 250 17.89 4.78 -36.66
CA GLN A 250 19.00 4.24 -37.44
C GLN A 250 18.69 2.84 -37.98
N LYS A 251 18.25 1.92 -37.12
CA LYS A 251 17.94 0.54 -37.51
C LYS A 251 16.75 0.48 -38.46
N PHE A 252 15.71 1.29 -38.26
CA PHE A 252 14.56 1.29 -39.16
C PHE A 252 14.91 1.85 -40.54
N ASN A 253 15.66 2.96 -40.60
CA ASN A 253 16.15 3.50 -41.88
C ASN A 253 17.05 2.49 -42.60
N TYR A 254 17.95 1.82 -41.89
CA TYR A 254 18.79 0.78 -42.46
C TYR A 254 17.96 -0.40 -42.98
N PHE A 255 16.97 -0.86 -42.21
CA PHE A 255 16.06 -1.93 -42.60
C PHE A 255 15.31 -1.60 -43.90
N LEU A 256 14.70 -0.41 -43.99
CA LEU A 256 14.02 0.04 -45.21
C LEU A 256 14.99 0.09 -46.40
N LYS A 257 16.18 0.67 -46.22
CA LYS A 257 17.19 0.73 -47.29
C LYS A 257 17.61 -0.65 -47.80
N MET A 258 17.74 -1.64 -46.93
CA MET A 258 18.14 -2.99 -47.32
C MET A 258 17.04 -3.74 -48.07
N GLN A 259 15.79 -3.61 -47.63
CA GLN A 259 14.66 -4.31 -48.26
C GLN A 259 14.30 -3.68 -49.61
N LEU A 260 14.19 -2.35 -49.67
CA LEU A 260 13.86 -1.64 -50.92
C LEU A 260 14.97 -1.72 -51.99
N LYS A 261 16.23 -1.91 -51.58
CA LYS A 261 17.34 -2.16 -52.53
C LYS A 261 17.31 -3.56 -53.14
N ARG A 262 16.69 -4.55 -52.48
CA ARG A 262 16.59 -5.92 -53.01
C ARG A 262 15.57 -6.05 -54.14
N GLU A 263 14.61 -5.13 -54.27
CA GLU A 263 13.60 -5.19 -55.35
C GLU A 263 13.94 -4.35 -56.60
N LYS A 264 14.88 -3.40 -56.54
CA LYS A 264 15.29 -2.59 -57.71
C LYS A 264 16.47 -3.14 -58.53
N PHE A 265 16.93 -4.38 -58.29
CA PHE A 265 18.11 -4.93 -59.00
C PHE A 265 18.02 -6.42 -59.38
N ASN A 266 16.82 -6.98 -59.54
CA ASN A 266 16.64 -8.33 -60.11
C ASN A 266 15.65 -8.39 -61.29
N SER A 267 15.33 -7.26 -61.93
CA SER A 267 14.48 -7.21 -63.13
C SER A 267 15.08 -6.37 -64.26
N SER A 268 16.39 -6.26 -64.33
CA SER A 268 17.11 -5.83 -65.53
C SER A 268 18.61 -6.01 -65.35
N HIS A 269 19.10 -7.19 -65.71
CA HIS A 269 20.30 -7.45 -66.53
C HIS A 269 20.34 -8.96 -66.84
#